data_AF-A0A182VE22-F1
#
_entry.id   AF-A0A182VE22-F1
#
_cell.length_a   1.000
_cell.length_b   1.000
_cell.length_c   1.000
_cell.angle_alpha   90.00
_cell.angle_beta   90.00
_cell.angle_gamma   90.00
#
_symmetry.space_group_name_H-M   'P 1'
#
loop_
_entity.id
_entity.type
_entity.pdbx_description
1 polymer ?
#
loop_
_entity_poly.entity_id
_entity_poly.type
_entity_poly.pdbx_seq_one_letter_code
_entity_poly.pdbx_strand_id
1 'polypeptide(L)'
;MGCSLKWFLPLLAILYWVSQTSGVENRLACGRRKVKSLYLIHNGIDAKAGHWPWHVALFHRKDGQYEYACGGSILDENTILTAAHCVYTQSGVISASRVSVDVGRIHLNETSEYTQTHRVREIIVHPGFSKNSIINDIALIKLGSNITMNKYVQPVCLWTRDSNQESIVGRNGTIVGFGLNEQDVVSDQLKQAQIGVVDALTCIASDRGVFGTHLTSDMFCGKGEKGVSACNGDSGGGMFFEVSGKWYVRGLVSFTPLRGNTGLCDPLKYTAYTNVTMHLEWIKPYIDERVLSYESDVLDIDYEEKLRLFNFETCGVKSSSYVENGTSWTLPWLGSVRTPNDGVPRCTITLISEWYAVGPAHCFEDDRNEYVQL
;
A
#
# COMPACT_ATOMS: atom_id res chain seq x y z
N MET A 1 64.67 23.36 -1.48
CA MET A 1 63.68 22.39 -0.95
C MET A 1 62.75 23.14 -0.01
N GLY A 2 61.46 23.23 -0.36
CA GLY A 2 60.47 23.97 0.40
C GLY A 2 59.14 23.98 -0.35
N CYS A 3 58.49 22.81 -0.42
CA CYS A 3 57.17 22.70 -1.04
C CYS A 3 56.14 23.36 -0.12
N SER A 4 55.57 24.48 -0.57
CA SER A 4 54.59 25.26 0.17
C SER A 4 53.28 24.46 0.33
N LEU A 5 53.04 23.99 1.54
CA LEU A 5 51.85 23.26 2.00
C LEU A 5 50.60 24.16 2.13
N LYS A 6 50.49 25.22 1.32
CA LYS A 6 49.37 26.20 1.38
C LYS A 6 48.36 26.08 0.23
N TRP A 7 48.61 25.23 -0.76
CA TRP A 7 47.71 25.02 -1.90
C TRP A 7 46.86 23.73 -1.83
N PHE A 8 47.11 22.82 -0.88
CA PHE A 8 46.34 21.57 -0.74
C PHE A 8 45.08 21.69 0.12
N LEU A 9 45.03 22.65 1.05
CA LEU A 9 43.86 22.88 1.91
C LEU A 9 42.61 23.37 1.16
N PRO A 10 42.68 24.30 0.17
CA PRO A 10 41.48 24.71 -0.55
C PRO A 10 40.98 23.61 -1.51
N LEU A 11 41.86 22.79 -2.07
CA LEU A 11 41.48 21.66 -2.93
C LEU A 11 40.79 20.54 -2.15
N LEU A 12 41.24 20.23 -0.93
CA LEU A 12 40.55 19.29 -0.03
C LEU A 12 39.20 19.82 0.45
N ALA A 13 39.09 21.13 0.74
CA ALA A 13 37.82 21.74 1.13
C ALA A 13 36.79 21.78 -0.02
N ILE A 14 37.24 22.02 -1.26
CA ILE A 14 36.38 21.95 -2.45
C ILE A 14 35.96 20.50 -2.74
N LEU A 15 36.85 19.51 -2.59
CA LEU A 15 36.47 18.09 -2.71
C LEU A 15 35.51 17.64 -1.59
N TYR A 16 35.65 18.17 -0.38
CA TYR A 16 34.72 17.90 0.73
C TYR A 16 33.35 18.57 0.52
N TRP A 17 33.33 19.78 -0.05
CA TRP A 17 32.08 20.47 -0.42
C TRP A 17 31.38 19.82 -1.62
N VAL A 18 32.13 19.39 -2.64
CA VAL A 18 31.56 18.66 -3.79
C VAL A 18 31.01 17.30 -3.36
N SER A 19 31.65 16.64 -2.39
CA SER A 19 31.18 15.38 -1.81
C SER A 19 29.90 15.54 -0.97
N GLN A 20 29.63 16.73 -0.40
CA GLN A 20 28.41 17.02 0.36
C GLN A 20 27.23 17.47 -0.52
N THR A 21 27.47 17.85 -1.78
CA THR A 21 26.39 18.25 -2.71
C THR A 21 25.88 17.12 -3.62
N SER A 22 26.46 15.92 -3.53
CA SER A 22 26.03 14.74 -4.32
C SER A 22 25.24 13.69 -3.51
N GLY A 23 24.75 14.06 -2.33
CA GLY A 23 23.88 13.23 -1.50
C GLY A 23 22.39 13.52 -1.66
N VAL A 24 21.91 13.94 -2.84
CA VAL A 24 20.47 13.83 -3.12
C VAL A 24 20.21 12.36 -3.33
N GLU A 25 19.68 11.72 -2.29
CA GLU A 25 19.27 10.32 -2.30
C GLU A 25 18.45 10.04 -3.56
N ASN A 26 19.03 9.31 -4.52
CA ASN A 26 18.43 9.03 -5.82
C ASN A 26 17.30 7.99 -5.68
N ARG A 27 16.46 8.09 -4.64
CA ARG A 27 15.35 7.17 -4.36
C ARG A 27 14.23 7.40 -5.38
N LEU A 28 13.73 6.31 -5.95
CA LEU A 28 12.55 6.37 -6.81
C LEU A 28 11.32 6.61 -5.90
N ALA A 29 10.64 7.75 -6.06
CA ALA A 29 9.47 8.05 -5.26
C ALA A 29 8.30 7.12 -5.64
N CYS A 30 7.90 6.25 -4.71
CA CYS A 30 6.78 5.32 -4.86
C CYS A 30 5.60 5.66 -3.94
N GLY A 31 4.41 5.15 -4.25
CA GLY A 31 3.25 5.13 -3.34
C GLY A 31 2.69 6.50 -2.97
N ARG A 32 3.12 7.59 -3.62
CA ARG A 32 2.67 8.96 -3.35
C ARG A 32 1.87 9.47 -4.54
N ARG A 33 0.54 9.47 -4.42
CA ARG A 33 -0.35 9.99 -5.47
C ARG A 33 -0.09 11.49 -5.67
N LYS A 34 0.15 11.89 -6.92
CA LYS A 34 0.23 13.32 -7.28
C LYS A 34 -1.17 13.96 -7.44
N VAL A 35 -2.19 13.17 -7.74
CA VAL A 35 -3.58 13.62 -7.76
C VAL A 35 -4.17 13.45 -6.36
N LYS A 36 -4.26 14.54 -5.60
CA LYS A 36 -4.95 14.58 -4.29
C LYS A 36 -6.41 14.97 -4.55
N SER A 37 -7.38 14.10 -4.22
CA SER A 37 -8.81 14.43 -4.24
C SER A 37 -9.39 14.19 -2.85
N LEU A 38 -10.10 15.17 -2.30
CA LEU A 38 -10.73 15.14 -0.97
C LEU A 38 -12.19 14.73 -1.09
N TYR A 39 -12.55 13.45 -0.96
CA TYR A 39 -13.95 13.04 -0.71
C TYR A 39 -14.05 11.73 0.09
N LEU A 40 -15.16 11.60 0.82
CA LEU A 40 -15.56 10.44 1.64
C LEU A 40 -15.97 9.26 0.74
N ILE A 41 -15.49 8.06 1.06
CA ILE A 41 -15.63 6.83 0.25
C ILE A 41 -16.56 5.83 0.97
N HIS A 42 -17.53 5.24 0.27
CA HIS A 42 -18.37 4.14 0.76
C HIS A 42 -18.88 3.27 -0.41
N ASN A 43 -18.81 1.93 -0.26
CA ASN A 43 -19.07 0.89 -1.29
C ASN A 43 -18.13 0.93 -2.50
N GLY A 44 -17.96 -0.20 -3.20
CA GLY A 44 -17.10 -0.25 -4.40
C GLY A 44 -17.54 0.80 -5.42
N ILE A 45 -16.62 1.69 -5.81
CA ILE A 45 -16.93 2.81 -6.70
C ILE A 45 -15.92 2.88 -7.82
N ASP A 46 -16.33 3.56 -8.87
CA ASP A 46 -15.46 3.89 -9.98
C ASP A 46 -14.26 4.72 -9.51
N ALA A 47 -13.08 4.25 -9.87
CA ALA A 47 -11.85 4.96 -9.68
C ALA A 47 -11.75 6.13 -10.65
N LYS A 48 -11.07 7.19 -10.21
CA LYS A 48 -10.77 8.36 -11.03
C LYS A 48 -9.33 8.30 -11.53
N ALA A 49 -9.09 8.98 -12.65
CA ALA A 49 -7.75 9.14 -13.22
C ALA A 49 -6.73 9.62 -12.17
N GLY A 50 -5.65 8.86 -12.00
CA GLY A 50 -4.57 9.17 -11.07
C GLY A 50 -4.83 8.80 -9.60
N HIS A 51 -5.98 8.18 -9.28
CA HIS A 51 -6.20 7.61 -7.94
C HIS A 51 -5.41 6.31 -7.74
N TRP A 52 -5.23 5.51 -8.80
CA TRP A 52 -4.44 4.29 -8.74
C TRP A 52 -3.38 4.29 -9.84
N PRO A 53 -2.40 5.21 -9.76
CA PRO A 53 -1.44 5.42 -10.84
C PRO A 53 -0.48 4.25 -11.04
N TRP A 54 -0.45 3.32 -10.10
CA TRP A 54 0.32 2.07 -10.17
C TRP A 54 -0.50 0.89 -10.69
N HIS A 55 -1.81 1.01 -10.93
CA HIS A 55 -2.59 -0.10 -11.47
C HIS A 55 -2.19 -0.40 -12.92
N VAL A 56 -2.15 -1.68 -13.25
CA VAL A 56 -1.76 -2.20 -14.56
C VAL A 56 -2.85 -3.12 -15.09
N ALA A 57 -3.17 -2.96 -16.37
CA ALA A 57 -4.05 -3.89 -17.09
C ALA A 57 -3.20 -4.82 -17.98
N LEU A 58 -3.30 -6.12 -17.74
CA LEU A 58 -2.64 -7.16 -18.52
C LEU A 58 -3.60 -7.69 -19.57
N PHE A 59 -3.15 -7.68 -20.82
CA PHE A 59 -3.90 -8.21 -21.95
C PHE A 59 -3.20 -9.43 -22.54
N HIS A 60 -3.98 -10.48 -22.84
CA HIS A 60 -3.49 -11.66 -23.52
C HIS A 60 -3.95 -11.70 -24.97
N ARG A 61 -3.04 -12.08 -25.86
CA ARG A 61 -3.37 -12.35 -27.24
C ARG A 61 -4.08 -13.69 -27.37
N LYS A 62 -5.33 -13.65 -27.84
CA LYS A 62 -6.16 -14.79 -28.24
C LYS A 62 -6.74 -14.53 -29.63
N ASP A 63 -6.63 -15.50 -30.53
CA ASP A 63 -7.18 -15.43 -31.90
C ASP A 63 -6.86 -14.13 -32.66
N GLY A 64 -5.65 -13.60 -32.43
CA GLY A 64 -5.15 -12.38 -33.08
C GLY A 64 -5.49 -11.08 -32.36
N GLN A 65 -6.42 -11.08 -31.38
CA GLN A 65 -6.84 -9.90 -30.62
C GLN A 65 -6.30 -9.93 -29.19
N TYR A 66 -6.15 -8.74 -28.58
CA TYR A 66 -5.78 -8.62 -27.18
C TYR A 66 -7.04 -8.49 -26.32
N GLU A 67 -7.19 -9.38 -25.35
CA GLU A 67 -8.28 -9.39 -24.38
C GLU A 67 -7.73 -9.13 -22.99
N TYR A 68 -8.47 -8.34 -22.18
CA TYR A 68 -8.13 -8.13 -20.78
C TYR A 68 -8.11 -9.48 -20.04
N ALA A 69 -7.07 -9.71 -19.24
CA ALA A 69 -6.87 -10.97 -18.55
C ALA A 69 -6.72 -10.81 -17.04
N CYS A 70 -5.91 -9.85 -16.60
CA CYS A 70 -5.55 -9.68 -15.20
C CYS A 70 -5.14 -8.24 -14.87
N GLY A 71 -5.08 -7.94 -13.58
CA GLY A 71 -4.43 -6.74 -13.06
C GLY A 71 -2.94 -6.93 -12.75
N GLY A 72 -2.31 -5.83 -12.35
CA GLY A 72 -0.95 -5.80 -11.83
C GLY A 72 -0.63 -4.48 -11.13
N SER A 73 0.60 -4.35 -10.66
CA SER A 73 1.12 -3.13 -10.01
C SER A 73 2.48 -2.73 -10.56
N ILE A 74 2.68 -1.45 -10.84
CA ILE A 74 3.98 -0.88 -11.23
C ILE A 74 4.89 -0.85 -9.99
N LEU A 75 6.06 -1.49 -10.07
CA LEU A 75 7.08 -1.42 -9.02
C LEU A 75 8.15 -0.37 -9.33
N ASP A 76 8.62 -0.31 -10.57
CA ASP A 76 9.64 0.64 -11.04
C ASP A 76 9.42 1.01 -12.51
N GLU A 77 10.44 1.56 -13.18
CA GLU A 77 10.38 2.00 -14.58
C GLU A 77 10.08 0.87 -15.57
N ASN A 78 10.36 -0.39 -15.27
CA ASN A 78 10.13 -1.48 -16.22
C ASN A 78 9.69 -2.81 -15.59
N THR A 79 9.29 -2.80 -14.32
CA THR A 79 8.87 -4.00 -13.59
C THR A 79 7.43 -3.89 -13.13
N ILE A 80 6.63 -4.88 -13.51
CA ILE A 80 5.26 -5.06 -13.06
C ILE A 80 5.18 -6.28 -12.14
N LEU A 81 4.47 -6.13 -11.03
CA LEU A 81 4.06 -7.20 -10.13
C LEU A 81 2.67 -7.71 -10.49
N THR A 82 2.48 -9.03 -10.55
CA THR A 82 1.18 -9.66 -10.78
C THR A 82 1.14 -11.08 -10.17
N ALA A 83 0.00 -11.77 -10.28
CA ALA A 83 -0.13 -13.16 -9.88
C ALA A 83 0.48 -14.10 -10.92
N ALA A 84 1.07 -15.22 -10.48
CA ALA A 84 1.69 -16.19 -11.39
C ALA A 84 0.65 -16.86 -12.29
N HIS A 85 -0.54 -17.17 -11.78
CA HIS A 85 -1.59 -17.82 -12.56
C HIS A 85 -2.08 -16.96 -13.74
N CYS A 86 -1.83 -15.64 -13.72
CA CYS A 86 -2.09 -14.76 -14.85
C CYS A 86 -1.16 -15.05 -16.03
N VAL A 87 0.08 -15.48 -15.79
CA VAL A 87 1.09 -15.68 -16.85
C VAL A 87 1.54 -17.14 -16.98
N TYR A 88 0.85 -18.06 -16.31
CA TYR A 88 1.20 -19.48 -16.25
C TYR A 88 0.00 -20.38 -16.57
N THR A 89 0.22 -21.33 -17.49
CA THR A 89 -0.77 -22.31 -17.94
C THR A 89 -0.36 -23.72 -17.55
N GLN A 90 -1.17 -24.73 -17.86
CA GLN A 90 -0.76 -26.12 -17.66
C GLN A 90 0.51 -26.48 -18.46
N SER A 91 0.74 -25.77 -19.57
CA SER A 91 1.91 -25.93 -20.44
C SER A 91 3.12 -25.09 -20.00
N GLY A 92 3.05 -24.43 -18.84
CA GLY A 92 4.10 -23.56 -18.34
C GLY A 92 3.83 -22.06 -18.56
N VAL A 93 4.89 -21.26 -18.43
CA VAL A 93 4.88 -19.81 -18.63
C VAL A 93 4.45 -19.47 -20.06
N ILE A 94 3.52 -18.54 -20.22
CA ILE A 94 3.10 -18.08 -21.55
C ILE A 94 4.22 -17.29 -22.24
N SER A 95 4.22 -17.26 -23.58
CA SER A 95 5.19 -16.45 -24.32
C SER A 95 4.98 -14.96 -24.02
N ALA A 96 6.07 -14.24 -23.74
CA ALA A 96 6.07 -12.79 -23.58
C ALA A 96 5.37 -12.05 -24.74
N SER A 97 5.51 -12.55 -25.97
CA SER A 97 4.86 -11.98 -27.16
C SER A 97 3.33 -12.04 -27.16
N ARG A 98 2.74 -12.84 -26.26
CA ARG A 98 1.29 -12.95 -26.07
C ARG A 98 0.77 -11.99 -25.01
N VAL A 99 1.62 -11.25 -24.32
CA VAL A 99 1.22 -10.35 -23.24
C VAL A 99 1.49 -8.91 -23.65
N SER A 100 0.48 -8.07 -23.49
CA SER A 100 0.60 -6.61 -23.57
C SER A 100 0.26 -6.00 -22.21
N VAL A 101 0.98 -4.96 -21.85
CA VAL A 101 0.86 -4.28 -20.56
C VAL A 101 0.42 -2.85 -20.80
N ASP A 102 -0.76 -2.47 -20.32
CA ASP A 102 -1.20 -1.08 -20.33
C ASP A 102 -1.11 -0.49 -18.92
N VAL A 103 -0.53 0.71 -18.81
CA VAL A 103 -0.51 1.52 -17.59
C VAL A 103 -1.26 2.83 -17.80
N GLY A 104 -1.78 3.44 -16.74
CA GLY A 104 -2.55 4.67 -16.84
C GLY A 104 -3.89 4.48 -17.58
N ARG A 105 -4.57 3.34 -17.38
CA ARG A 105 -5.93 3.14 -17.88
C ARG A 105 -6.96 3.40 -16.80
N ILE A 106 -8.04 4.06 -17.21
CA ILE A 106 -9.27 4.21 -16.43
C ILE A 106 -10.47 3.54 -17.12
N HIS A 107 -10.47 3.46 -18.44
CA HIS A 107 -11.44 2.70 -19.23
C HIS A 107 -10.70 1.60 -20.03
N LEU A 108 -11.24 0.38 -20.08
CA LEU A 108 -10.66 -0.76 -20.82
C LEU A 108 -10.89 -0.68 -22.32
N ASN A 109 -11.99 -0.07 -22.76
CA ASN A 109 -12.33 0.02 -24.17
C ASN A 109 -11.79 1.29 -24.84
N GLU A 110 -11.32 2.26 -24.04
CA GLU A 110 -10.81 3.55 -24.53
C GLU A 110 -9.42 3.87 -23.99
N THR A 111 -8.54 4.37 -24.85
CA THR A 111 -7.23 4.89 -24.43
C THR A 111 -7.33 6.39 -24.18
N SER A 112 -6.47 6.90 -23.30
CA SER A 112 -6.40 8.32 -22.95
C SER A 112 -5.01 8.88 -23.23
N GLU A 113 -4.84 10.20 -23.11
CA GLU A 113 -3.54 10.87 -23.29
C GLU A 113 -2.43 10.37 -22.34
N TYR A 114 -2.80 9.74 -21.23
CA TYR A 114 -1.87 9.22 -20.23
C TYR A 114 -1.71 7.69 -20.25
N THR A 115 -2.41 7.00 -21.15
CA THR A 115 -2.27 5.55 -21.33
C THR A 115 -0.96 5.24 -22.05
N GLN A 116 -0.19 4.28 -21.51
CA GLN A 116 1.04 3.79 -22.14
C GLN A 116 0.96 2.27 -22.30
N THR A 117 1.20 1.79 -23.51
CA THR A 117 1.19 0.36 -23.85
C THR A 117 2.61 -0.13 -24.06
N HIS A 118 2.98 -1.20 -23.35
CA HIS A 118 4.30 -1.78 -23.35
C HIS A 118 4.25 -3.26 -23.76
N ARG A 119 5.19 -3.66 -24.60
CA ARG A 119 5.47 -5.08 -24.87
C ARG A 119 6.22 -5.69 -23.70
N VAL A 120 6.01 -6.98 -23.47
CA VAL A 120 6.77 -7.74 -22.47
C VAL A 120 8.09 -8.22 -23.06
N ARG A 121 9.17 -8.01 -22.31
CA ARG A 121 10.51 -8.57 -22.58
C ARG A 121 10.67 -9.95 -21.96
N GLU A 122 10.29 -10.07 -20.69
CA GLU A 122 10.52 -11.28 -19.90
C GLU A 122 9.43 -11.46 -18.85
N ILE A 123 9.09 -12.72 -18.58
CA ILE A 123 8.14 -13.12 -17.52
C ILE A 123 8.91 -14.00 -16.54
N ILE A 124 8.88 -13.61 -15.27
CA ILE A 124 9.63 -14.24 -14.18
C ILE A 124 8.61 -14.77 -13.17
N VAL A 125 8.36 -16.06 -13.19
CA VAL A 125 7.43 -16.73 -12.27
C VAL A 125 8.19 -17.25 -11.06
N HIS A 126 7.61 -17.14 -9.86
CA HIS A 126 8.23 -17.71 -8.67
C HIS A 126 8.49 -19.22 -8.87
N PRO A 127 9.70 -19.74 -8.62
CA PRO A 127 10.05 -21.12 -8.95
C PRO A 127 9.25 -22.17 -8.17
N GLY A 128 8.72 -21.79 -7.00
CA GLY A 128 7.82 -22.62 -6.20
C GLY A 128 6.34 -22.53 -6.59
N PHE A 129 5.98 -21.82 -7.67
CA PHE A 129 4.60 -21.75 -8.14
C PHE A 129 4.18 -23.04 -8.84
N SER A 130 2.98 -23.52 -8.54
CA SER A 130 2.34 -24.61 -9.26
C SER A 130 0.85 -24.34 -9.41
N LYS A 131 0.35 -24.51 -10.65
CA LYS A 131 -1.07 -24.31 -10.96
C LYS A 131 -2.01 -25.27 -10.20
N ASN A 132 -1.48 -26.39 -9.72
CA ASN A 132 -2.26 -27.37 -8.95
C ASN A 132 -2.43 -26.98 -7.47
N SER A 133 -1.55 -26.15 -6.91
CA SER A 133 -1.56 -25.81 -5.48
C SER A 133 -1.74 -24.32 -5.22
N ILE A 134 -1.55 -23.43 -6.21
CA ILE A 134 -1.68 -21.96 -6.10
C ILE A 134 -0.72 -21.33 -5.05
N ILE A 135 0.15 -22.12 -4.42
CA ILE A 135 1.24 -21.66 -3.56
C ILE A 135 2.20 -20.77 -4.35
N ASN A 136 2.73 -19.71 -3.74
CA ASN A 136 3.62 -18.74 -4.37
C ASN A 136 3.03 -18.13 -5.66
N ASP A 137 1.74 -17.77 -5.65
CA ASP A 137 1.05 -17.17 -6.79
C ASP A 137 1.47 -15.72 -7.01
N ILE A 138 2.70 -15.55 -7.50
CA ILE A 138 3.38 -14.28 -7.72
C ILE A 138 4.34 -14.37 -8.92
N ALA A 139 4.31 -13.34 -9.76
CA ALA A 139 5.18 -13.19 -10.92
C ALA A 139 5.59 -11.73 -11.12
N LEU A 140 6.73 -11.55 -11.78
CA LEU A 140 7.21 -10.27 -12.28
C LEU A 140 7.21 -10.27 -13.80
N ILE A 141 6.87 -9.13 -14.38
CA ILE A 141 6.94 -8.90 -15.82
C ILE A 141 7.93 -7.76 -16.06
N LYS A 142 8.98 -8.04 -16.85
CA LYS A 142 9.91 -7.01 -17.33
C LYS A 142 9.43 -6.48 -18.67
N LEU A 143 9.32 -5.16 -18.77
CA LEU A 143 8.87 -4.46 -19.96
C LEU A 143 10.01 -4.28 -20.97
N GLY A 144 9.65 -4.22 -22.26
CA GLY A 144 10.59 -3.95 -23.35
C GLY A 144 11.03 -2.48 -23.47
N SER A 145 10.33 -1.57 -22.80
CA SER A 145 10.63 -0.14 -22.72
C SER A 145 10.26 0.41 -21.35
N ASN A 146 10.96 1.46 -20.91
CA ASN A 146 10.66 2.12 -19.64
C ASN A 146 9.34 2.88 -19.70
N ILE A 147 8.62 2.85 -18.59
CA ILE A 147 7.41 3.62 -18.32
C ILE A 147 7.80 5.09 -18.11
N THR A 148 7.08 5.99 -18.77
CA THR A 148 7.21 7.43 -18.54
C THR A 148 6.34 7.83 -17.34
N MET A 149 6.97 7.99 -16.18
CA MET A 149 6.26 8.35 -14.94
C MET A 149 5.67 9.76 -15.00
N ASN A 150 4.42 9.91 -14.57
CA ASN A 150 3.72 11.20 -14.54
C ASN A 150 2.72 11.26 -13.36
N LYS A 151 1.68 12.10 -13.41
CA LYS A 151 0.67 12.19 -12.33
C LYS A 151 -0.38 11.06 -12.36
N TYR A 152 -0.50 10.35 -13.47
CA TYR A 152 -1.43 9.24 -13.71
C TYR A 152 -0.75 7.88 -13.78
N VAL A 153 0.59 7.84 -13.88
CA VAL A 153 1.41 6.63 -13.96
C VAL A 153 2.57 6.76 -12.99
N GLN A 154 2.58 5.93 -11.93
CA GLN A 154 3.53 6.00 -10.81
C GLN A 154 3.74 4.61 -10.21
N PRO A 155 4.90 4.32 -9.61
CA PRO A 155 5.12 3.07 -8.92
C PRO A 155 4.45 3.05 -7.54
N VAL A 156 4.03 1.86 -7.08
CA VAL A 156 3.63 1.61 -5.68
C VAL A 156 4.83 1.16 -4.86
N CYS A 157 4.78 1.35 -3.54
CA CYS A 157 5.83 0.84 -2.68
C CYS A 157 5.60 -0.64 -2.33
N LEU A 158 6.70 -1.37 -2.18
CA LEU A 158 6.69 -2.67 -1.52
C LEU A 158 6.61 -2.48 0.00
N TRP A 159 5.82 -3.33 0.66
CA TRP A 159 5.74 -3.35 2.12
C TRP A 159 6.99 -3.99 2.72
N THR A 160 8.03 -3.18 2.93
CA THR A 160 9.35 -3.53 3.50
C THR A 160 9.39 -3.44 5.03
N ARG A 161 8.24 -3.19 5.67
CA ARG A 161 8.07 -3.11 7.13
C ARG A 161 7.90 -4.52 7.72
N ASP A 162 7.47 -4.59 8.99
CA ASP A 162 7.12 -5.85 9.65
C ASP A 162 6.23 -6.72 8.74
N SER A 163 6.70 -7.95 8.53
CA SER A 163 6.05 -8.96 7.71
C SER A 163 4.91 -9.63 8.44
N ASN A 164 4.81 -9.47 9.77
CA ASN A 164 3.77 -10.07 10.60
C ASN A 164 2.38 -9.71 10.07
N GLN A 165 1.61 -10.74 9.74
CA GLN A 165 0.24 -10.60 9.25
C GLN A 165 -0.67 -9.93 10.28
N GLU A 166 -0.42 -10.14 11.58
CA GLU A 166 -1.22 -9.52 12.65
C GLU A 166 -1.25 -7.99 12.57
N SER A 167 -0.25 -7.36 11.96
CA SER A 167 -0.21 -5.90 11.73
C SER A 167 -1.27 -5.39 10.74
N ILE A 168 -1.90 -6.29 9.97
CA ILE A 168 -2.94 -5.98 9.00
C ILE A 168 -4.29 -6.63 9.30
N VAL A 169 -4.36 -7.62 10.20
CA VAL A 169 -5.65 -8.24 10.62
C VAL A 169 -6.55 -7.18 11.24
N GLY A 170 -7.83 -7.18 10.84
CA GLY A 170 -8.83 -6.18 11.27
C GLY A 170 -8.70 -4.81 10.59
N ARG A 171 -7.73 -4.61 9.70
CA ARG A 171 -7.59 -3.38 8.91
C ARG A 171 -8.20 -3.55 7.53
N ASN A 172 -8.69 -2.43 6.97
CA ASN A 172 -9.15 -2.38 5.59
C ASN A 172 -7.99 -2.08 4.65
N GLY A 173 -7.82 -2.92 3.64
CA GLY A 173 -7.02 -2.61 2.45
C GLY A 173 -7.95 -2.28 1.28
N THR A 174 -7.39 -1.66 0.24
CA THR A 174 -8.14 -1.35 -0.98
C THR A 174 -7.67 -2.21 -2.14
N ILE A 175 -8.58 -2.95 -2.75
CA ILE A 175 -8.35 -3.66 -4.01
C ILE A 175 -8.79 -2.80 -5.19
N VAL A 176 -8.16 -3.01 -6.34
CA VAL A 176 -8.36 -2.19 -7.54
C VAL A 176 -8.28 -3.07 -8.77
N GLY A 177 -9.26 -2.97 -9.67
CA GLY A 177 -9.28 -3.76 -10.89
C GLY A 177 -10.49 -3.49 -11.78
N PHE A 178 -10.49 -4.20 -12.92
CA PHE A 178 -11.55 -4.18 -13.93
C PHE A 178 -12.32 -5.51 -13.96
N GLY A 179 -12.23 -6.32 -12.90
CA GLY A 179 -12.92 -7.60 -12.84
C GLY A 179 -14.43 -7.51 -13.01
N LEU A 180 -15.07 -8.68 -13.02
CA LEU A 180 -16.52 -8.75 -13.23
C LEU A 180 -17.27 -7.90 -12.20
N ASN A 181 -18.22 -7.11 -12.68
CA ASN A 181 -19.12 -6.31 -11.87
C ASN A 181 -20.36 -7.12 -11.45
N GLU A 182 -21.35 -6.44 -10.87
CA GLU A 182 -22.59 -7.05 -10.38
C GLU A 182 -23.48 -7.64 -11.49
N GLN A 183 -23.18 -7.37 -12.76
CA GLN A 183 -23.83 -7.96 -13.95
C GLN A 183 -22.99 -9.09 -14.57
N ASP A 184 -21.97 -9.59 -13.88
CA ASP A 184 -21.05 -10.63 -14.36
C ASP A 184 -20.35 -10.25 -15.69
N VAL A 185 -20.13 -8.95 -15.93
CA VAL A 185 -19.37 -8.44 -17.07
C VAL A 185 -18.12 -7.69 -16.60
N VAL A 186 -17.03 -7.82 -17.37
CA VAL A 186 -15.79 -7.09 -17.11
C VAL A 186 -16.10 -5.59 -17.08
N SER A 187 -15.72 -4.92 -16.00
CA SER A 187 -15.99 -3.50 -15.84
C SER A 187 -15.16 -2.71 -16.85
N ASP A 188 -15.80 -1.87 -17.67
CA ASP A 188 -15.04 -0.97 -18.54
C ASP A 188 -14.27 0.06 -17.71
N GLN A 189 -14.90 0.65 -16.69
CA GLN A 189 -14.26 1.61 -15.81
C GLN A 189 -13.52 0.92 -14.66
N LEU A 190 -12.34 1.42 -14.30
CA LEU A 190 -11.54 0.90 -13.20
C LEU A 190 -12.34 1.06 -11.89
N LYS A 191 -12.42 0.01 -11.08
CA LYS A 191 -13.12 0.04 -9.79
C LYS A 191 -12.14 -0.10 -8.63
N GLN A 192 -12.56 0.39 -7.47
CA GLN A 192 -11.88 0.20 -6.20
C GLN A 192 -12.86 -0.28 -5.13
N ALA A 193 -12.37 -1.10 -4.19
CA ALA A 193 -13.18 -1.65 -3.12
C ALA A 193 -12.38 -1.80 -1.82
N GLN A 194 -13.02 -1.54 -0.68
CA GLN A 194 -12.43 -1.78 0.65
C GLN A 194 -12.72 -3.21 1.09
N ILE A 195 -11.66 -3.91 1.52
CA ILE A 195 -11.71 -5.29 1.98
C ILE A 195 -11.09 -5.34 3.38
N GLY A 196 -11.83 -5.85 4.36
CA GLY A 196 -11.33 -6.09 5.71
C GLY A 196 -10.54 -7.38 5.76
N VAL A 197 -9.30 -7.31 6.25
CA VAL A 197 -8.45 -8.50 6.45
C VAL A 197 -8.89 -9.25 7.69
N VAL A 198 -8.94 -10.57 7.60
CA VAL A 198 -9.23 -11.47 8.72
C VAL A 198 -8.07 -12.42 8.98
N ASP A 199 -8.06 -13.02 10.17
CA ASP A 199 -7.11 -14.07 10.50
C ASP A 199 -7.37 -15.36 9.69
N ALA A 200 -6.35 -16.20 9.60
CA ALA A 200 -6.39 -17.42 8.81
C ALA A 200 -7.45 -18.42 9.29
N LEU A 201 -7.71 -18.50 10.61
CA LEU A 201 -8.69 -19.43 11.16
C LEU A 201 -10.11 -19.01 10.80
N THR A 202 -10.42 -17.71 10.86
CA THR A 202 -11.68 -17.15 10.36
C THR A 202 -11.89 -17.50 8.89
N CYS A 203 -10.83 -17.39 8.08
CA CYS A 203 -10.88 -17.76 6.67
C CYS A 203 -11.23 -19.24 6.46
N ILE A 204 -10.48 -20.13 7.11
CA ILE A 204 -10.66 -21.58 7.02
C ILE A 204 -12.04 -22.00 7.51
N ALA A 205 -12.52 -21.38 8.60
CA ALA A 205 -13.85 -21.64 9.14
C ALA A 205 -14.97 -21.23 8.17
N SER A 206 -14.76 -20.18 7.36
CA SER A 206 -15.76 -19.68 6.41
C SER A 206 -16.01 -20.63 5.23
N ASP A 207 -14.98 -21.36 4.79
CA ASP A 207 -15.07 -22.36 3.73
C ASP A 207 -13.92 -23.36 3.83
N ARG A 208 -14.13 -24.43 4.62
CA ARG A 208 -13.11 -25.46 4.85
C ARG A 208 -12.71 -26.22 3.58
N GLY A 209 -13.63 -26.33 2.61
CA GLY A 209 -13.36 -27.05 1.37
C GLY A 209 -12.32 -26.35 0.51
N VAL A 210 -12.40 -25.03 0.43
CA VAL A 210 -11.48 -24.19 -0.35
C VAL A 210 -10.27 -23.76 0.48
N PHE A 211 -10.49 -23.05 1.59
CA PHE A 211 -9.40 -22.44 2.36
C PHE A 211 -8.67 -23.46 3.23
N GLY A 212 -9.34 -24.50 3.72
CA GLY A 212 -8.68 -25.55 4.50
C GLY A 212 -7.67 -26.38 3.70
N THR A 213 -7.76 -26.35 2.36
CA THR A 213 -6.90 -27.12 1.45
C THR A 213 -5.88 -26.26 0.70
N HIS A 214 -6.18 -24.99 0.43
CA HIS A 214 -5.33 -24.11 -0.39
C HIS A 214 -4.72 -22.93 0.35
N LEU A 215 -5.24 -22.54 1.53
CA LEU A 215 -4.68 -21.39 2.26
C LEU A 215 -3.36 -21.79 2.95
N THR A 216 -2.31 -21.02 2.69
CA THR A 216 -0.95 -21.24 3.20
C THR A 216 -0.44 -20.02 3.97
N SER A 217 0.72 -20.14 4.63
CA SER A 217 1.31 -19.06 5.43
C SER A 217 1.85 -17.88 4.62
N ASP A 218 2.05 -18.05 3.31
CA ASP A 218 2.36 -16.99 2.34
C ASP A 218 1.10 -16.30 1.82
N MET A 219 -0.07 -16.58 2.40
CA MET A 219 -1.35 -15.97 2.03
C MET A 219 -2.06 -15.36 3.23
N PHE A 220 -2.90 -14.37 2.95
CA PHE A 220 -3.91 -13.89 3.89
C PHE A 220 -5.24 -13.78 3.18
N CYS A 221 -6.31 -13.52 3.91
CA CYS A 221 -7.61 -13.37 3.29
C CYS A 221 -8.41 -12.21 3.86
N GLY A 222 -9.42 -11.80 3.12
CA GLY A 222 -10.29 -10.72 3.51
C GLY A 222 -11.65 -10.81 2.86
N LYS A 223 -12.56 -9.99 3.36
CA LYS A 223 -13.93 -9.91 2.86
C LYS A 223 -14.41 -8.47 2.88
N GLY A 224 -15.09 -8.06 1.82
CA GLY A 224 -15.80 -6.78 1.78
C GLY A 224 -17.20 -6.91 2.36
N GLU A 225 -17.77 -5.79 2.77
CA GLU A 225 -19.16 -5.73 3.21
C GLU A 225 -20.12 -5.83 2.02
N LYS A 226 -21.35 -6.32 2.26
CA LYS A 226 -22.49 -6.23 1.34
C LYS A 226 -22.22 -6.80 -0.08
N GLY A 227 -21.44 -7.87 -0.19
CA GLY A 227 -21.15 -8.51 -1.47
C GLY A 227 -20.01 -7.87 -2.26
N VAL A 228 -19.21 -7.01 -1.62
CA VAL A 228 -17.97 -6.50 -2.20
C VAL A 228 -16.88 -7.57 -2.11
N SER A 229 -16.34 -7.98 -3.25
CA SER A 229 -15.26 -8.98 -3.36
C SER A 229 -14.45 -8.72 -4.63
N ALA A 230 -13.24 -9.30 -4.71
CA ALA A 230 -12.59 -9.47 -6.00
C ALA A 230 -13.33 -10.53 -6.83
N CYS A 231 -13.29 -10.38 -8.14
CA CYS A 231 -13.86 -11.34 -9.08
C CYS A 231 -12.93 -11.67 -10.26
N ASN A 232 -13.40 -12.50 -11.19
CA ASN A 232 -12.64 -12.86 -12.39
C ASN A 232 -12.18 -11.58 -13.11
N GLY A 233 -10.88 -11.50 -13.40
CA GLY A 233 -10.25 -10.31 -13.99
C GLY A 233 -9.58 -9.37 -12.98
N ASP A 234 -9.88 -9.45 -11.68
CA ASP A 234 -9.13 -8.71 -10.65
C ASP A 234 -7.83 -9.41 -10.23
N SER A 235 -7.68 -10.70 -10.60
CA SER A 235 -6.49 -11.51 -10.39
C SER A 235 -5.20 -10.76 -10.71
N GLY A 236 -4.21 -10.88 -9.83
CA GLY A 236 -2.92 -10.18 -9.95
C GLY A 236 -2.97 -8.69 -9.62
N GLY A 237 -4.16 -8.08 -9.51
CA GLY A 237 -4.35 -6.75 -8.96
C GLY A 237 -3.89 -6.67 -7.51
N GLY A 238 -3.35 -5.52 -7.11
CA GLY A 238 -2.84 -5.30 -5.75
C GLY A 238 -3.94 -5.02 -4.72
N MET A 239 -3.70 -5.47 -3.49
CA MET A 239 -4.36 -4.96 -2.29
C MET A 239 -3.42 -3.96 -1.62
N PHE A 240 -3.87 -2.71 -1.54
CA PHE A 240 -3.05 -1.59 -1.11
C PHE A 240 -3.47 -1.05 0.25
N PHE A 241 -2.47 -0.62 1.02
CA PHE A 241 -2.65 0.01 2.32
C PHE A 241 -1.90 1.34 2.34
N GLU A 242 -2.55 2.36 2.90
CA GLU A 242 -1.92 3.64 3.16
C GLU A 242 -1.32 3.64 4.57
N VAL A 243 -0.03 3.98 4.66
CA VAL A 243 0.67 4.17 5.93
C VAL A 243 1.47 5.47 5.82
N SER A 244 1.20 6.41 6.74
CA SER A 244 1.85 7.73 6.77
C SER A 244 1.78 8.49 5.43
N GLY A 245 0.66 8.37 4.73
CA GLY A 245 0.41 9.01 3.43
C GLY A 245 1.13 8.38 2.24
N LYS A 246 1.70 7.18 2.40
CA LYS A 246 2.34 6.40 1.33
C LYS A 246 1.59 5.08 1.16
N TRP A 247 1.36 4.70 -0.09
CA TRP A 247 0.64 3.49 -0.46
C TRP A 247 1.60 2.33 -0.71
N TYR A 248 1.25 1.19 -0.14
CA TYR A 248 2.04 -0.04 -0.21
C TYR A 248 1.19 -1.17 -0.78
N VAL A 249 1.76 -1.98 -1.67
CA VAL A 249 1.17 -3.26 -2.08
C VAL A 249 1.53 -4.32 -1.04
N ARG A 250 0.50 -4.91 -0.41
CA ARG A 250 0.64 -5.93 0.63
C ARG A 250 0.12 -7.29 0.16
N GLY A 251 -0.92 -7.29 -0.66
CA GLY A 251 -1.50 -8.50 -1.23
C GLY A 251 -1.60 -8.44 -2.75
N LEU A 252 -1.70 -9.62 -3.38
CA LEU A 252 -2.16 -9.77 -4.76
C LEU A 252 -3.42 -10.62 -4.76
N VAL A 253 -4.45 -10.21 -5.50
CA VAL A 253 -5.66 -11.03 -5.68
C VAL A 253 -5.24 -12.36 -6.31
N SER A 254 -5.48 -13.46 -5.58
CA SER A 254 -5.08 -14.81 -6.02
C SER A 254 -6.30 -15.66 -6.39
N PHE A 255 -7.12 -16.03 -5.41
CA PHE A 255 -8.30 -16.87 -5.65
C PHE A 255 -9.48 -16.54 -4.74
N THR A 256 -10.66 -16.94 -5.18
CA THR A 256 -11.93 -16.84 -4.45
C THR A 256 -12.75 -18.09 -4.71
N PRO A 257 -13.56 -18.57 -3.74
CA PRO A 257 -14.52 -19.64 -4.00
C PRO A 257 -15.47 -19.30 -5.15
N LEU A 258 -15.87 -20.31 -5.91
CA LEU A 258 -16.74 -20.16 -7.07
C LEU A 258 -18.22 -20.25 -6.69
N ARG A 259 -19.05 -19.50 -7.41
CA ARG A 259 -20.51 -19.55 -7.31
C ARG A 259 -21.03 -20.80 -8.03
N GLY A 260 -21.17 -21.90 -7.28
CA GLY A 260 -21.60 -23.19 -7.82
C GLY A 260 -20.67 -23.66 -8.95
N ASN A 261 -21.25 -24.15 -10.05
CA ASN A 261 -20.48 -24.65 -11.21
C ASN A 261 -20.36 -23.63 -12.35
N THR A 262 -20.54 -22.33 -12.07
CA THR A 262 -20.56 -21.28 -13.10
C THR A 262 -19.16 -20.84 -13.57
N GLY A 263 -18.11 -21.15 -12.80
CA GLY A 263 -16.75 -20.62 -13.05
C GLY A 263 -16.58 -19.15 -12.64
N LEU A 264 -17.63 -18.54 -12.07
CA LEU A 264 -17.63 -17.15 -11.61
C LEU A 264 -17.35 -17.09 -10.12
N CYS A 265 -16.73 -16.00 -9.66
CA CYS A 265 -16.53 -15.73 -8.25
C CYS A 265 -17.85 -15.73 -7.46
N ASP A 266 -17.79 -16.07 -6.17
CA ASP A 266 -18.89 -15.83 -5.24
C ASP A 266 -18.62 -14.55 -4.42
N PRO A 267 -19.33 -13.44 -4.68
CA PRO A 267 -19.09 -12.17 -3.99
C PRO A 267 -19.41 -12.20 -2.49
N LEU A 268 -20.08 -13.24 -2.00
CA LEU A 268 -20.40 -13.40 -0.57
C LEU A 268 -19.28 -14.10 0.20
N LYS A 269 -18.28 -14.63 -0.50
CA LYS A 269 -17.17 -15.40 0.05
C LYS A 269 -15.96 -14.50 0.31
N TYR A 270 -15.00 -15.05 1.05
CA TYR A 270 -13.71 -14.40 1.26
C TYR A 270 -12.85 -14.50 -0.01
N THR A 271 -11.92 -13.56 -0.17
CA THR A 271 -10.88 -13.61 -1.19
C THR A 271 -9.54 -13.90 -0.52
N ALA A 272 -8.75 -14.82 -1.10
CA ALA A 272 -7.38 -15.06 -0.69
C ALA A 272 -6.40 -14.21 -1.51
N TYR A 273 -5.37 -13.73 -0.83
CA TYR A 273 -4.35 -12.86 -1.38
C TYR A 273 -2.96 -13.45 -1.13
N THR A 274 -2.11 -13.43 -2.16
CA THR A 274 -0.67 -13.71 -1.99
C THR A 274 -0.04 -12.60 -1.16
N ASN A 275 0.63 -12.93 -0.06
CA ASN A 275 1.29 -11.97 0.84
C ASN A 275 2.62 -11.52 0.24
N VAL A 276 2.63 -10.35 -0.42
CA VAL A 276 3.80 -9.83 -1.15
C VAL A 276 5.05 -9.74 -0.27
N THR A 277 4.89 -9.43 1.02
CA THR A 277 6.05 -9.28 1.91
C THR A 277 6.79 -10.60 2.16
N MET A 278 6.09 -11.74 2.06
CA MET A 278 6.71 -13.07 2.19
C MET A 278 7.61 -13.40 0.99
N HIS A 279 7.52 -12.62 -0.09
CA HIS A 279 8.29 -12.81 -1.32
C HIS A 279 9.31 -11.70 -1.58
N LEU A 280 9.58 -10.78 -0.64
CA LEU A 280 10.51 -9.67 -0.88
C LEU A 280 11.90 -10.14 -1.30
N GLU A 281 12.46 -11.16 -0.64
CA GLU A 281 13.78 -11.70 -1.00
C GLU A 281 13.82 -12.24 -2.43
N TRP A 282 12.71 -12.78 -2.92
CA TRP A 282 12.59 -13.20 -4.30
C TRP A 282 12.41 -12.03 -5.27
N ILE A 283 11.70 -10.96 -4.87
CA ILE A 283 11.47 -9.78 -5.73
C ILE A 283 12.75 -8.94 -5.91
N LYS A 284 13.51 -8.74 -4.82
CA LYS A 284 14.66 -7.82 -4.75
C LYS A 284 15.63 -7.87 -5.94
N PRO A 285 16.09 -9.05 -6.40
CA PRO A 285 17.08 -9.13 -7.48
C PRO A 285 16.58 -8.62 -8.84
N TYR A 286 15.26 -8.42 -8.99
CA TYR A 286 14.63 -8.10 -10.26
C TYR A 286 14.08 -6.67 -10.33
N ILE A 287 14.23 -5.87 -9.28
CA ILE A 287 13.70 -4.50 -9.23
C ILE A 287 14.82 -3.48 -9.07
N ASP A 288 14.50 -2.22 -9.36
CA ASP A 288 15.35 -1.11 -8.94
C ASP A 288 15.35 -0.98 -7.40
N GLU A 289 16.50 -1.23 -6.77
CA GLU A 289 16.66 -1.16 -5.31
C GLU A 289 16.24 0.21 -4.73
N ARG A 290 16.25 1.29 -5.53
CA ARG A 290 15.84 2.64 -5.13
C ARG A 290 14.35 2.72 -4.77
N VAL A 291 13.56 1.70 -5.10
CA VAL A 291 12.15 1.54 -4.70
C VAL A 291 11.99 0.95 -3.29
N LEU A 292 13.00 0.24 -2.80
CA LEU A 292 12.99 -0.33 -1.45
C LEU A 292 13.20 0.79 -0.43
N SER A 293 12.10 1.43 0.00
CA SER A 293 12.15 2.34 1.13
C SER A 293 12.16 1.52 2.42
N TYR A 294 13.33 1.21 2.96
CA TYR A 294 13.42 0.83 4.37
C TYR A 294 13.10 2.09 5.18
N GLU A 295 12.11 2.01 6.06
CA GLU A 295 11.88 3.07 7.02
C GLU A 295 13.11 3.14 7.94
N SER A 296 14.11 3.94 7.57
CA SER A 296 14.84 4.68 8.58
C SER A 296 13.83 5.61 9.23
N ASP A 297 13.73 5.61 10.56
CA ASP A 297 12.76 6.30 11.44
C ASP A 297 12.67 7.84 11.30
N VAL A 298 12.75 8.39 10.10
CA VAL A 298 12.43 9.77 9.79
C VAL A 298 11.10 9.72 9.05
N LEU A 299 10.02 9.91 9.81
CA LEU A 299 8.73 10.26 9.24
C LEU A 299 8.93 11.52 8.40
N ASP A 300 9.03 11.35 7.08
CA ASP A 300 8.98 12.48 6.15
C ASP A 300 7.51 12.92 6.07
N ILE A 301 7.13 13.76 7.04
CA ILE A 301 5.77 14.27 7.22
C ILE A 301 5.58 15.38 6.19
N ASP A 302 5.04 15.02 5.02
CA ASP A 302 4.54 15.94 3.97
C ASP A 302 3.24 16.67 4.40
N TYR A 303 3.18 17.12 5.65
CA TYR A 303 2.09 17.93 6.19
C TYR A 303 2.66 19.09 7.02
N GLU A 304 3.46 19.93 6.36
CA GLU A 304 3.91 21.25 6.84
C GLU A 304 2.82 22.02 7.60
N GLU A 305 1.58 21.95 7.13
CA GLU A 305 0.44 22.69 7.71
C GLU A 305 0.00 22.16 9.08
N LYS A 306 0.12 20.85 9.32
CA LYS A 306 -0.22 20.21 10.61
C LYS A 306 0.98 20.08 11.55
N LEU A 307 2.21 20.11 11.04
CA LEU A 307 3.41 20.15 11.87
C LEU A 307 3.47 21.40 12.75
N ARG A 308 2.89 22.52 12.30
CA ARG A 308 2.71 23.73 13.13
C ARG A 308 1.82 23.53 14.36
N LEU A 309 1.00 22.47 14.39
CA LEU A 309 0.16 22.13 15.54
C LEU A 309 0.93 21.42 16.64
N PHE A 310 2.18 21.02 16.41
CA PHE A 310 3.01 20.31 17.37
C PHE A 310 4.23 21.17 17.73
N ASN A 311 4.42 21.43 19.03
CA ASN A 311 5.67 22.02 19.50
C ASN A 311 6.69 20.90 19.77
N PHE A 312 7.56 20.65 18.80
CA PHE A 312 8.59 19.61 18.91
C PHE A 312 9.76 20.01 19.80
N GLU A 313 9.90 21.29 20.20
CA GLU A 313 10.98 21.74 21.08
C GLU A 313 10.74 21.34 22.55
N THR A 314 9.48 21.13 22.94
CA THR A 314 9.09 20.84 24.33
C THR A 314 8.56 19.41 24.53
N CYS A 315 8.59 18.56 23.50
CA CYS A 315 8.05 17.22 23.56
C CYS A 315 8.89 16.30 24.46
N GLY A 316 8.25 15.64 25.44
CA GLY A 316 8.89 14.62 26.28
C GLY A 316 9.72 15.12 27.47
N VAL A 317 9.73 16.43 27.76
CA VAL A 317 10.46 17.00 28.91
C VAL A 317 9.74 16.69 30.23
N LYS A 318 10.22 15.70 30.99
CA LYS A 318 9.68 15.37 32.33
C LYS A 318 9.99 16.50 33.30
N SER A 319 8.97 17.03 33.98
CA SER A 319 9.16 17.98 35.08
C SER A 319 9.14 17.22 36.40
N SER A 320 10.18 17.40 37.20
CA SER A 320 10.29 16.83 38.56
C SER A 320 10.18 17.95 39.58
N SER A 321 9.25 17.84 40.51
CA SER A 321 9.11 18.76 41.63
C SER A 321 9.40 18.03 42.95
N TYR A 322 10.25 18.64 43.77
CA TYR A 322 10.51 18.17 45.13
C TYR A 322 9.38 18.61 46.04
N VAL A 323 8.70 17.64 46.66
CA VAL A 323 7.71 17.88 47.71
C VAL A 323 8.33 17.36 49.02
N GLU A 324 7.97 17.92 50.17
CA GLU A 324 8.61 17.69 51.48
C GLU A 324 8.74 16.20 51.90
N ASN A 325 8.08 15.25 51.23
CA ASN A 325 8.17 13.80 51.49
C ASN A 325 8.52 12.93 50.25
N GLY A 326 9.11 13.48 49.19
CA GLY A 326 9.62 12.69 48.04
C GLY A 326 9.68 13.41 46.70
N THR A 327 10.11 12.70 45.65
CA THR A 327 10.08 13.20 44.26
C THR A 327 8.70 12.94 43.63
N SER A 328 7.98 14.00 43.28
CA SER A 328 6.78 13.90 42.45
C SER A 328 7.16 14.12 40.98
N TRP A 329 6.70 13.22 40.10
CA TRP A 329 6.89 13.35 38.66
C TRP A 329 5.59 13.89 38.07
N THR A 330 5.66 15.06 37.42
CA THR A 330 4.55 15.57 36.63
C THR A 330 4.84 15.35 35.15
N LEU A 331 3.82 14.88 34.45
CA LEU A 331 3.83 14.81 32.99
C LEU A 331 3.17 16.11 32.51
N PRO A 332 3.93 17.15 32.14
CA PRO A 332 3.37 18.46 31.83
C PRO A 332 2.43 18.46 30.62
N TRP A 333 2.46 17.40 29.82
CA TRP A 333 1.53 17.16 28.72
C TRP A 333 0.31 16.35 29.12
N LEU A 334 0.15 15.92 30.37
CA LEU A 334 -0.99 15.11 30.81
C LEU A 334 -1.99 16.00 31.57
N GLY A 335 -3.17 16.19 30.99
CA GLY A 335 -4.25 16.96 31.59
C GLY A 335 -5.48 16.10 31.89
N SER A 336 -6.49 16.76 32.43
CA SER A 336 -7.82 16.17 32.65
C SER A 336 -8.94 17.10 32.16
N VAL A 337 -10.00 16.50 31.63
CA VAL A 337 -11.25 17.19 31.32
C VAL A 337 -12.15 17.13 32.54
N ARG A 338 -12.67 18.30 32.95
CA ARG A 338 -13.50 18.45 34.14
C ARG A 338 -14.77 19.24 33.83
N THR A 339 -15.82 18.94 34.59
CA THR A 339 -17.03 19.76 34.65
C THR A 339 -16.98 20.66 35.89
N PRO A 340 -17.53 21.89 35.87
CA PRO A 340 -17.51 22.83 36.99
C PRO A 340 -18.11 22.26 38.29
N ASN A 341 -19.02 21.30 38.18
CA ASN A 341 -19.81 20.80 39.31
C ASN A 341 -19.32 19.45 39.85
N ASP A 342 -18.37 18.80 39.18
CA ASP A 342 -17.89 17.48 39.57
C ASP A 342 -16.38 17.52 39.83
N GLY A 343 -15.97 17.23 41.06
CA GLY A 343 -14.56 17.28 41.48
C GLY A 343 -13.69 16.16 40.88
N VAL A 344 -14.30 15.26 40.11
CA VAL A 344 -13.66 14.07 39.54
C VAL A 344 -13.39 14.29 38.04
N PRO A 345 -12.16 14.07 37.57
CA PRO A 345 -11.84 14.18 36.15
C PRO A 345 -12.60 13.11 35.35
N ARG A 346 -13.27 13.54 34.28
CA ARG A 346 -13.99 12.62 33.37
C ARG A 346 -13.02 11.79 32.55
N CYS A 347 -12.02 12.45 32.00
CA CYS A 347 -11.05 11.83 31.11
C CYS A 347 -9.66 12.42 31.29
N THR A 348 -8.68 11.62 30.95
CA THR A 348 -7.29 12.07 30.78
C THR A 348 -7.08 12.50 29.33
N ILE A 349 -6.34 13.59 29.14
CA ILE A 349 -6.01 14.12 27.82
C ILE A 349 -4.52 14.41 27.72
N THR A 350 -4.02 14.47 26.49
CA THR A 350 -2.62 14.74 26.22
C THR A 350 -2.48 16.07 25.46
N LEU A 351 -1.78 17.04 26.04
CA LEU A 351 -1.38 18.27 25.37
C LEU A 351 -0.43 17.94 24.22
N ILE A 352 -0.76 18.41 23.02
CA ILE A 352 0.05 18.21 21.82
C ILE A 352 0.69 19.53 21.33
N SER A 353 0.21 20.67 21.81
CA SER A 353 0.86 21.98 21.75
C SER A 353 0.21 22.97 22.71
N GLU A 354 0.71 24.20 22.76
CA GLU A 354 0.21 25.29 23.63
C GLU A 354 -1.31 25.53 23.56
N TRP A 355 -1.94 25.18 22.43
CA TRP A 355 -3.36 25.45 22.16
C TRP A 355 -4.20 24.20 21.93
N TYR A 356 -3.59 23.02 21.84
CA TYR A 356 -4.28 21.80 21.42
C TYR A 356 -3.97 20.64 22.36
N ALA A 357 -5.02 19.92 22.77
CA ALA A 357 -4.94 18.65 23.49
C ALA A 357 -5.77 17.59 22.76
N VAL A 358 -5.36 16.33 22.89
CA VAL A 358 -6.04 15.16 22.31
C VAL A 358 -6.58 14.28 23.42
N GLY A 359 -7.81 13.80 23.24
CA GLY A 359 -8.48 12.91 24.17
C GLY A 359 -9.59 12.12 23.50
N PRO A 360 -10.21 11.17 24.21
CA PRO A 360 -11.33 10.41 23.66
C PRO A 360 -12.51 11.35 23.33
N ALA A 361 -13.10 11.20 22.15
CA ALA A 361 -14.15 12.12 21.66
C ALA A 361 -15.40 12.18 22.55
N HIS A 362 -15.76 11.07 23.22
CA HIS A 362 -16.89 11.00 24.15
C HIS A 362 -16.73 11.88 25.39
N CYS A 363 -15.54 12.43 25.62
CA CYS A 363 -15.25 13.31 26.75
C CYS A 363 -15.61 14.78 26.49
N PHE A 364 -16.07 15.11 25.28
CA PHE A 364 -16.31 16.47 24.79
C PHE A 364 -17.70 16.62 24.16
N GLU A 365 -18.71 15.96 24.71
CA GLU A 365 -20.07 15.95 24.15
C GLU A 365 -20.89 17.20 24.53
N ASP A 366 -20.44 18.01 25.50
CA ASP A 366 -21.15 19.19 25.99
C ASP A 366 -20.23 20.42 26.07
N ASP A 367 -19.88 20.98 24.90
CA ASP A 367 -18.92 22.08 24.68
C ASP A 367 -19.14 23.35 25.53
N ARG A 368 -20.26 23.47 26.25
CA ARG A 368 -20.63 24.71 26.97
C ARG A 368 -20.26 24.72 28.45
N ASN A 369 -19.87 23.59 29.04
CA ASN A 369 -19.62 23.48 30.49
C ASN A 369 -18.40 22.62 30.84
N GLU A 370 -17.42 22.47 29.96
CA GLU A 370 -16.23 21.66 30.22
C GLU A 370 -14.97 22.53 30.14
N TYR A 371 -13.99 22.23 30.99
CA TYR A 371 -12.67 22.88 30.92
C TYR A 371 -11.54 21.87 31.06
N VAL A 372 -10.40 22.24 30.50
CA VAL A 372 -9.16 21.46 30.55
C VAL A 372 -8.30 21.96 31.69
N GLN A 373 -7.87 21.05 32.56
CA GLN A 373 -6.88 21.32 33.60
C GLN A 373 -5.61 20.51 33.30
N LEU A 374 -4.50 21.21 33.09
CA LEU A 374 -3.16 20.67 32.87
C LEU A 374 -2.37 20.64 34.19
#